data_AF-A0A0G1C1A5-F1
#
_entry.id   AF-A0A0G1C1A5-F1
#
_cell.length_a   1.000
_cell.length_b   1.000
_cell.length_c   1.000
_cell.angle_alpha   90.00
_cell.angle_beta   90.00
_cell.angle_gamma   90.00
#
_symmetry.space_group_name_H-M   'P 1'
#
loop_
_entity.id
_entity.type
_entity.pdbx_description
1 polymer ?
#
loop_
_entity_poly.entity_id
_entity_poly.type
_entity_poly.pdbx_seq_one_letter_code
_entity_poly.pdbx_strand_id
1 'polypeptide(L)'
;QFASLLSINLALINILPFPALDGGRLLFVIIEKIRRKATDAKTEAIVHNIGFAFLMILVVLITYRDVMRLSSGFFQNIFGA
;
A
#
# COMPACT_ATOMS: atom_id res chain seq x y z
N GLN A 1 -13.01 -5.56 -22.59
CA GLN A 1 -13.86 -4.81 -21.64
C GLN A 1 -13.46 -5.08 -20.17
N PHE A 2 -13.31 -6.32 -19.72
CA PHE A 2 -12.83 -6.60 -18.34
C PHE A 2 -11.39 -6.11 -18.10
N ALA A 3 -10.46 -6.44 -19.01
CA ALA A 3 -9.07 -5.99 -18.90
C ALA A 3 -8.93 -4.46 -18.86
N SER A 4 -9.76 -3.71 -19.62
CA SER A 4 -9.73 -2.25 -19.61
C SER A 4 -10.18 -1.67 -18.27
N LEU A 5 -11.20 -2.25 -17.62
CA LEU A 5 -11.63 -1.83 -16.29
C LEU A 5 -10.56 -2.14 -15.23
N LEU A 6 -9.93 -3.31 -15.33
CA LEU A 6 -8.84 -3.70 -14.42
C LEU A 6 -7.62 -2.78 -14.59
N SER A 7 -7.22 -2.46 -15.81
CA SER A 7 -6.13 -1.51 -16.09
C SER A 7 -6.41 -0.12 -15.54
N ILE A 8 -7.64 0.39 -15.66
CA ILE A 8 -8.02 1.70 -15.09
C ILE A 8 -7.95 1.65 -13.56
N ASN A 9 -8.40 0.57 -12.93
CA ASN A 9 -8.37 0.43 -11.48
C ASN A 9 -6.91 0.39 -10.96
N LEU A 10 -6.05 -0.38 -11.64
CA LEU A 10 -4.62 -0.44 -11.33
C LEU A 10 -3.93 0.91 -11.55
N ALA A 11 -4.29 1.64 -12.62
CA ALA A 11 -3.76 2.98 -12.87
C ALA A 11 -4.18 3.96 -11.76
N LEU A 12 -5.43 3.93 -11.33
CA LEU A 12 -5.93 4.76 -10.23
C LEU A 12 -5.22 4.46 -8.91
N ILE A 13 -5.09 3.18 -8.55
CA ILE A 13 -4.39 2.75 -7.33
C ILE A 13 -2.91 3.17 -7.39
N ASN A 14 -2.23 2.96 -8.52
CA ASN A 14 -0.82 3.30 -8.65
C ASN A 14 -0.54 4.80 -8.63
N ILE A 15 -1.51 5.68 -8.92
CA ILE A 15 -1.33 7.14 -8.82
C ILE A 15 -1.44 7.63 -7.36
N LEU A 16 -2.02 6.84 -6.46
CA LEU A 16 -2.15 7.23 -5.07
C LEU A 16 -0.77 7.37 -4.40
N PRO A 17 -0.60 8.34 -3.49
CA PRO A 17 0.65 8.53 -2.78
C PRO A 17 0.85 7.54 -1.63
N PHE A 18 0.81 6.25 -1.96
CA PHE A 18 1.23 5.21 -1.04
C PHE A 18 2.71 4.89 -1.23
N PRO A 19 3.47 4.75 -0.13
CA PRO A 19 4.80 4.14 -0.17
C PRO A 19 4.72 2.77 -0.85
N ALA A 20 5.71 2.44 -1.68
CA ALA A 20 5.75 1.29 -2.60
C ALA A 20 4.90 1.32 -3.88
N LEU A 21 4.10 2.37 -4.12
CA LEU A 21 3.44 2.60 -5.41
C LEU A 21 4.17 3.66 -6.25
N ASP A 22 4.01 3.57 -7.58
CA ASP A 22 4.62 4.49 -8.55
C ASP A 22 4.23 5.97 -8.29
N GLY A 23 3.01 6.20 -7.82
CA GLY A 23 2.43 7.49 -7.51
C GLY A 23 3.09 8.20 -6.34
N GLY A 24 3.66 7.46 -5.38
CA GLY A 24 4.45 8.03 -4.29
C GLY A 24 5.68 8.77 -4.80
N ARG A 25 6.42 8.14 -5.72
CA ARG A 25 7.58 8.75 -6.40
C ARG A 25 7.18 9.91 -7.29
N LEU A 26 6.08 9.77 -8.04
CA LEU A 26 5.54 10.85 -8.86
C LEU A 26 5.21 12.09 -8.01
N LEU A 27 4.63 11.91 -6.82
CA LEU A 27 4.31 13.01 -5.93
C LEU A 27 5.57 13.71 -5.38
N PHE A 28 6.64 12.96 -5.07
CA PHE A 28 7.94 13.54 -4.72
C PHE A 28 8.51 14.40 -5.85
N VAL A 29 8.48 13.92 -7.09
CA VAL A 29 8.96 14.67 -8.27
C VAL A 29 8.11 15.93 -8.52
N ILE A 30 6.79 15.86 -8.32
CA ILE A 30 5.90 17.03 -8.41
C ILE A 30 6.25 18.05 -7.32
N ILE A 31 6.44 17.61 -6.08
CA ILE A 31 6.84 18.46 -4.95
C ILE A 31 8.20 19.11 -5.23
N GLU A 32 9.15 18.36 -5.79
CA GLU A 32 10.49 18.83 -6.15
C GLU A 32 10.42 19.91 -7.25
N LYS A 33 9.58 19.70 -8.26
CA LYS A 33 9.30 20.68 -9.33
C LYS A 33 8.67 21.97 -8.78
N ILE A 34 7.78 21.86 -7.80
CA ILE A 34 7.16 23.02 -7.14
C ILE A 34 8.18 23.73 -6.23
N ARG A 35 8.96 23.00 -5.43
CA ARG A 35 9.95 23.55 -4.49
C ARG A 35 11.23 24.05 -5.17
N ARG A 36 11.44 23.74 -6.47
CA ARG A 36 12.64 24.08 -7.26
C ARG A 36 13.97 23.70 -6.59
N LYS A 37 13.94 22.77 -5.65
CA LYS A 37 15.09 22.32 -4.86
C LYS A 37 15.08 20.80 -4.90
N ALA A 38 16.20 20.24 -5.37
CA ALA A 38 16.36 18.80 -5.44
C ALA A 38 16.21 18.19 -4.04
N THR A 39 15.35 17.19 -3.93
CA THR A 39 15.27 16.33 -2.75
C THR A 39 16.36 15.29 -2.94
N ASP A 40 17.23 15.10 -1.94
CA ASP A 40 18.31 14.13 -2.07
C ASP A 40 17.70 12.73 -2.32
N ALA A 41 18.14 12.05 -3.38
CA ALA A 41 17.63 10.73 -3.78
C ALA A 41 17.75 9.71 -2.63
N LYS A 42 18.72 9.90 -1.73
CA LYS A 42 18.84 9.12 -0.50
C LYS A 42 17.67 9.35 0.46
N THR A 43 17.20 10.58 0.59
CA THR A 43 16.05 10.91 1.46
C THR A 43 14.76 10.33 0.90
N GLU A 44 14.55 10.40 -0.42
CA GLU A 44 13.41 9.76 -1.09
C GLU A 44 13.41 8.24 -0.86
N ALA A 45 14.56 7.58 -1.08
CA ALA A 45 14.70 6.14 -0.87
C ALA A 45 14.46 5.73 0.59
N ILE A 46 14.96 6.51 1.56
CA ILE A 46 14.75 6.23 2.99
C ILE A 46 13.28 6.37 3.36
N VAL A 47 12.61 7.46 2.96
CA VAL A 47 11.19 7.66 3.26
C VAL A 47 10.33 6.58 2.61
N HIS A 48 10.64 6.21 1.37
CA HIS A 48 9.95 5.14 0.66
C HIS A 48 10.14 3.79 1.36
N ASN A 49 11.36 3.44 1.75
CA ASN A 49 11.66 2.18 2.42
C ASN A 49 11.01 2.10 3.81
N ILE A 50 11.02 3.19 4.58
CA ILE A 50 10.34 3.25 5.89
C ILE A 50 8.84 3.09 5.71
N GLY A 51 8.25 3.83 4.76
CA GLY A 51 6.82 3.73 4.47
C GLY A 51 6.41 2.35 4.00
N PHE A 52 7.24 1.71 3.16
CA PHE A 52 7.01 0.34 2.70
C PHE A 52 7.11 -0.67 3.85
N ALA A 53 8.14 -0.57 4.70
CA ALA A 53 8.28 -1.45 5.86
C ALA A 53 7.09 -1.31 6.82
N PHE A 54 6.63 -0.07 7.07
CA PHE A 54 5.43 0.19 7.87
C PHE A 54 4.17 -0.44 7.26
N LEU A 55 3.99 -0.29 5.94
CA LEU A 55 2.88 -0.89 5.21
C LEU A 55 2.93 -2.43 5.31
N MET A 56 4.09 -3.04 5.14
CA MET A 56 4.27 -4.49 5.28
C MET A 56 3.92 -4.99 6.70
N ILE A 57 4.31 -4.24 7.73
CA ILE A 57 3.93 -4.55 9.12
C ILE A 57 2.41 -4.48 9.29
N LEU A 58 1.77 -3.43 8.77
CA LEU A 58 0.31 -3.31 8.81
C LEU A 58 -0.39 -4.47 8.10
N VAL A 59 0.08 -4.85 6.92
CA VAL A 59 -0.46 -5.99 6.17
C VAL A 59 -0.38 -7.26 7.01
N VAL A 60 0.76 -7.54 7.65
CA VAL A 60 0.92 -8.73 8.50
C VAL A 60 -0.01 -8.68 9.73
N LEU A 61 -0.08 -7.53 10.41
CA LEU A 61 -0.93 -7.37 11.60
C LEU A 61 -2.42 -7.54 11.28
N ILE A 62 -2.89 -6.89 10.21
CA ILE A 62 -4.28 -6.99 9.76
C ILE A 62 -4.58 -8.43 9.33
N THR A 63 -3.70 -9.02 8.51
CA THR A 63 -3.87 -10.41 8.05
C THR A 63 -3.93 -11.38 9.22
N TYR A 64 -3.05 -11.23 10.23
CA TYR A 64 -3.09 -12.09 11.41
C TYR A 64 -4.41 -11.97 12.18
N ARG A 65 -4.89 -10.74 12.37
CA ARG A 65 -6.17 -10.48 13.04
C ARG A 65 -7.36 -11.07 12.27
N ASP A 66 -7.36 -10.91 10.95
CA ASP A 66 -8.41 -11.41 10.07
C ASP A 66 -8.42 -12.94 10.06
N VAL A 67 -7.25 -13.59 9.98
CA VAL A 67 -7.11 -15.05 10.05
C VAL A 67 -7.59 -15.61 11.39
N MET A 68 -7.23 -14.98 12.51
CA MET A 68 -7.66 -15.42 13.84
C MET A 68 -9.17 -15.26 14.06
N ARG A 69 -9.74 -14.16 13.57
CA ARG A 69 -11.20 -13.92 13.62
C ARG A 69 -11.95 -14.90 12.73
N LEU A 70 -11.44 -15.17 11.53
CA LEU A 70 -12.05 -16.11 10.60
C LEU A 70 -11.99 -17.53 11.15
N SER A 71 -10.85 -17.96 11.71
CA SER A 71 -10.70 -19.29 12.28
C SER A 71 -11.65 -19.49 13.46
N SER A 72 -11.62 -18.60 14.46
CA SER A 72 -12.51 -18.68 15.63
C SER A 72 -14.00 -18.70 15.24
N GLY A 73 -14.43 -17.81 14.35
CA GLY A 73 -15.82 -17.79 13.86
C GLY A 73 -16.19 -19.02 13.04
N PHE A 74 -15.27 -19.54 12.23
CA PHE A 74 -15.47 -20.76 11.44
C PHE A 74 -15.60 -22.00 12.32
N PHE A 75 -14.71 -22.17 13.31
CA PHE A 75 -14.76 -23.28 14.26
C PHE A 75 -16.06 -23.27 15.07
N GLN A 76 -16.52 -22.11 15.56
CA GLN A 76 -17.78 -22.02 16.30
C GLN A 76 -18.99 -22.40 15.44
N ASN A 77 -19.02 -22.01 14.17
CA ASN A 77 -20.12 -22.35 13.26
C ASN A 77 -20.16 -23.84 12.87
N ILE A 78 -19.01 -24.53 12.84
CA ILE A 78 -18.94 -25.95 12.50
C ILE A 78 -19.18 -26.85 13.72
N PHE A 79 -18.64 -26.51 14.88
CA PHE A 79 -18.70 -27.36 16.09
C PHE A 79 -19.79 -26.94 17.08
N GLY A 80 -20.42 -25.78 16.88
CA GLY A 80 -21.50 -25.26 17.72
C GLY A 80 -22.91 -25.55 17.21
N ALA A 81 -23.07 -26.47 16.25
CA ALA A 81 -24.35 -26.98 15.75
C ALA A 81 -24.66 -28.36 16.34
#